data_AF-A0A0Q8EK19-F1
#
_entry.id   AF-A0A0Q8EK19-F1
#
_cell.length_a   1.000
_cell.length_b   1.000
_cell.length_c   1.000
_cell.angle_alpha   90.00
_cell.angle_beta   90.00
_cell.angle_gamma   90.00
#
_symmetry.space_group_name_H-M   'P 1'
#
loop_
_entity.id
_entity.type
_entity.pdbx_description
1 polymer ?
#
loop_
_entity_poly.entity_id
_entity_poly.type
_entity_poly.pdbx_seq_one_letter_code
_entity_poly.pdbx_strand_id
1 'polypeptide(L)'
;MNGLNAKLIMGACLLTLMTGCKSELDKVREEFIDSCKTGNASTEICECAIDRLQDHYGEKGLVAIKEQGVMPPDFMAQLARAGEGCRNEALGLTQEGDINVSGCKVPAGLTPGEAEQIRCSSVDLTADAAPGLLEPAAGVSSDLDMAAAAAAAAAQAASTAEATYAANATANQGATLGQAGDDTRVISAAIAVQAGQGGGSEYKEGRRLVEGDLNGDGVLDVAVLYTLEGAGGSMTSISYLAAFVREGSQLRESDTETLSGAAEALTLKDGMAHVRLLSHGPDDPRCCPSIREDAAFVIHGDKWLQVRL
;
A
#
# COMPACT_ATOMS: atom_id res chain seq x y z
N MET A 1 40.43 -74.98 36.37
CA MET A 1 40.61 -74.21 35.12
C MET A 1 39.24 -73.88 34.57
N ASN A 2 39.05 -72.68 34.01
CA ASN A 2 37.88 -72.22 33.23
C ASN A 2 36.55 -72.17 34.01
N GLY A 3 36.00 -71.02 34.42
CA GLY A 3 36.52 -69.64 34.27
C GLY A 3 36.17 -68.97 32.94
N LEU A 4 34.88 -68.76 32.65
CA LEU A 4 34.45 -67.69 31.74
C LEU A 4 33.07 -67.15 32.15
N ASN A 5 32.83 -65.86 31.90
CA ASN A 5 31.92 -65.05 32.71
C ASN A 5 30.49 -64.96 32.17
N ALA A 6 29.51 -65.08 33.07
CA ALA A 6 28.19 -64.54 32.87
C ALA A 6 28.23 -63.00 32.91
N LYS A 7 28.17 -62.34 31.74
CA LYS A 7 27.88 -60.90 31.59
C LYS A 7 27.60 -60.53 30.12
N LEU A 8 26.64 -61.23 29.50
CA LEU A 8 25.94 -60.68 28.34
C LEU A 8 24.92 -59.67 28.85
N ILE A 9 25.39 -58.45 29.11
CA ILE A 9 24.49 -57.31 29.32
C ILE A 9 23.75 -57.11 28.01
N MET A 10 22.43 -57.20 28.09
CA MET A 10 21.49 -56.96 27.01
C MET A 10 21.52 -55.47 26.63
N GLY A 11 22.55 -55.09 25.87
CA GLY A 11 22.67 -53.80 25.19
C GLY A 11 21.69 -53.74 24.02
N ALA A 12 20.40 -53.95 24.30
CA ALA A 12 19.34 -53.61 23.38
C ALA A 12 19.46 -52.11 23.11
N CYS A 13 19.64 -51.77 21.84
CA CYS A 13 19.82 -50.40 21.39
C CYS A 13 18.48 -49.66 21.54
N LEU A 14 18.17 -49.23 22.77
CA LEU A 14 16.99 -48.43 23.09
C LEU A 14 17.21 -46.97 22.67
N LEU A 15 17.58 -46.78 21.40
CA LEU A 15 17.22 -45.61 20.62
C LEU A 15 15.71 -45.68 20.33
N THR A 16 14.91 -45.69 21.38
CA THR A 16 13.53 -45.22 21.30
C THR A 16 13.60 -43.74 20.99
N LEU A 17 13.55 -43.46 19.70
CA LEU A 17 13.00 -42.27 19.07
C LEU A 17 12.51 -41.24 20.11
N MET A 18 13.35 -40.26 20.39
CA MET A 18 12.87 -38.95 20.85
C MET A 18 12.18 -38.26 19.66
N THR A 19 11.10 -38.87 19.15
CA THR A 19 10.07 -38.14 18.42
C THR A 19 9.43 -37.23 19.45
N GLY A 20 10.02 -36.05 19.64
CA GLY A 20 9.48 -35.03 20.52
C GLY A 20 8.02 -34.81 20.13
N CYS A 21 7.13 -34.92 21.10
CA CYS A 21 5.73 -34.58 20.92
C CYS A 21 5.64 -33.06 20.73
N LYS A 22 5.88 -32.58 19.50
CA LYS A 22 5.41 -31.27 19.06
C LYS A 22 3.92 -31.23 19.36
N SER A 23 3.52 -30.24 20.14
CA SER A 23 2.11 -30.00 20.43
C SER A 23 1.37 -29.73 19.12
N GLU A 24 0.05 -29.91 19.09
CA GLU A 24 -0.71 -29.54 17.89
C GLU A 24 -0.59 -28.04 17.61
N LEU A 25 -0.38 -27.21 18.64
CA LEU A 25 -0.07 -25.79 18.51
C LEU A 25 1.25 -25.56 17.74
N ASP A 26 2.33 -26.27 18.08
CA ASP A 26 3.62 -26.13 17.38
C ASP A 26 3.45 -26.43 15.88
N LYS A 27 2.67 -27.45 15.53
CA LYS A 27 2.37 -27.79 14.12
C LYS A 27 1.51 -26.73 13.43
N VAL A 28 0.55 -26.14 14.13
CA VAL A 28 -0.26 -25.00 13.60
C VAL A 28 0.66 -23.81 13.33
N ARG A 29 1.57 -23.49 14.25
CA ARG A 29 2.52 -22.38 14.11
C ARG A 29 3.48 -22.59 12.95
N GLU A 30 4.05 -23.78 12.81
CA GLU A 30 4.97 -24.11 11.71
C GLU A 30 4.29 -24.03 10.34
N GLU A 31 3.11 -24.64 10.17
CA GLU A 31 2.35 -24.55 8.91
C GLU A 31 1.90 -23.12 8.59
N PHE A 32 1.55 -22.32 9.60
CA PHE A 32 1.26 -20.91 9.43
C PHE A 32 2.49 -20.14 8.94
N ILE A 33 3.66 -20.33 9.57
CA ILE A 33 4.90 -19.65 9.19
C ILE A 33 5.34 -20.04 7.78
N ASP A 34 5.26 -21.31 7.40
CA ASP A 34 5.61 -21.77 6.05
C ASP A 34 4.62 -21.24 4.98
N SER A 35 3.33 -21.18 5.28
CA SER A 35 2.32 -20.54 4.41
C SER A 35 2.55 -19.04 4.27
N CYS A 36 2.78 -18.35 5.40
CA CYS A 36 3.08 -16.92 5.46
C CYS A 36 4.35 -16.53 4.67
N LYS A 37 5.40 -17.35 4.75
CA LYS A 37 6.64 -17.18 3.97
C LYS A 37 6.45 -17.49 2.49
N THR A 38 5.53 -18.42 2.14
CA THR A 38 5.11 -18.63 0.74
C THR A 38 4.40 -17.38 0.19
N GLY A 39 3.75 -16.59 1.05
CA GLY A 39 3.25 -15.22 0.78
C GLY A 39 4.32 -14.12 0.80
N ASN A 40 5.61 -14.46 0.76
CA ASN A 40 6.75 -13.52 0.70
C ASN A 40 6.92 -12.58 1.91
N ALA A 41 6.39 -12.95 3.08
CA ALA A 41 6.68 -12.26 4.35
C ALA A 41 7.99 -12.79 5.00
N SER A 42 8.66 -11.95 5.80
CA SER A 42 9.85 -12.39 6.55
C SER A 42 9.48 -13.31 7.71
N THR A 43 10.44 -14.12 8.16
CA THR A 43 10.22 -15.03 9.31
C THR A 43 9.80 -14.26 10.55
N GLU A 44 10.39 -13.08 10.84
CA GLU A 44 10.03 -12.27 12.02
C GLU A 44 8.58 -11.78 11.95
N ILE A 45 8.12 -11.35 10.78
CA ILE A 45 6.73 -10.90 10.57
C ILE A 45 5.77 -12.08 10.75
N CYS A 46 6.11 -13.27 10.23
CA CYS A 46 5.28 -14.46 10.37
C CYS A 46 5.20 -14.98 11.82
N GLU A 47 6.32 -14.96 12.55
CA GLU A 47 6.38 -15.34 13.97
C GLU A 47 5.55 -14.37 14.82
N CYS A 48 5.75 -13.05 14.66
CA CYS A 48 4.95 -12.04 15.34
C CYS A 48 3.44 -12.15 15.01
N ALA A 49 3.09 -12.41 13.74
CA ALA A 49 1.69 -12.51 13.34
C ALA A 49 0.98 -13.71 13.98
N ILE A 50 1.64 -14.87 14.10
CA ILE A 50 1.06 -16.02 14.77
C ILE A 50 1.02 -15.86 16.30
N ASP A 51 1.96 -15.13 16.90
CA ASP A 51 1.91 -14.76 18.31
C ASP A 51 0.68 -13.88 18.62
N ARG A 52 0.46 -12.80 17.85
CA ARG A 52 -0.73 -11.93 18.03
C ARG A 52 -2.05 -12.68 17.80
N LEU A 53 -2.09 -13.64 16.87
CA LEU A 53 -3.25 -14.52 16.68
C LEU A 53 -3.44 -15.52 17.84
N GLN A 54 -2.34 -16.02 18.42
CA GLN A 54 -2.38 -16.90 19.59
C GLN A 54 -2.85 -16.15 20.84
N ASP A 55 -2.47 -14.89 21.01
CA ASP A 55 -2.95 -14.04 22.12
C ASP A 55 -4.45 -13.75 22.02
N HIS A 56 -4.99 -13.56 20.81
CA HIS A 56 -6.42 -13.27 20.61
C HIS A 56 -7.31 -14.54 20.67
N TYR A 57 -6.92 -15.63 20.01
CA TYR A 57 -7.73 -16.87 19.94
C TYR A 57 -7.40 -17.90 21.02
N GLY A 58 -6.23 -17.78 21.67
CA GLY A 58 -5.67 -18.80 22.54
C GLY A 58 -5.20 -20.05 21.79
N GLU A 59 -4.32 -20.83 22.43
CA GLU A 59 -3.75 -22.07 21.87
C GLU A 59 -4.81 -23.02 21.32
N LYS A 60 -5.89 -23.23 22.10
CA LYS A 60 -7.01 -24.12 21.73
C LYS A 60 -7.84 -23.57 20.58
N GLY A 61 -7.95 -22.24 20.46
CA GLY A 61 -8.66 -21.61 19.34
C GLY A 61 -7.93 -21.86 18.03
N LEU A 62 -6.63 -21.62 17.99
CA LEU A 62 -5.80 -21.88 16.80
C LEU A 62 -5.81 -23.36 16.38
N VAL A 63 -5.70 -24.29 17.32
CA VAL A 63 -5.81 -25.74 17.02
C VAL A 63 -7.19 -26.08 16.48
N ALA A 64 -8.27 -25.58 17.09
CA ALA A 64 -9.64 -25.85 16.63
C ALA A 64 -9.91 -25.31 15.22
N ILE A 65 -9.37 -24.14 14.85
CA ILE A 65 -9.48 -23.56 13.50
C ILE A 65 -8.91 -24.52 12.46
N LYS A 66 -7.72 -25.09 12.72
CA LYS A 66 -7.07 -26.07 11.85
C LYS A 66 -7.85 -27.39 11.79
N GLU A 67 -8.21 -27.96 12.94
CA GLU A 67 -8.85 -29.28 13.01
C GLU A 67 -10.26 -29.29 12.41
N GLN A 68 -11.01 -28.21 12.58
CA GLN A 68 -12.42 -28.12 12.15
C GLN A 68 -12.58 -27.46 10.77
N GLY A 69 -11.56 -26.74 10.28
CA GLY A 69 -11.62 -25.99 9.03
C GLY A 69 -12.60 -24.80 9.05
N VAL A 70 -13.11 -24.43 10.23
CA VAL A 70 -14.06 -23.33 10.42
C VAL A 70 -13.30 -22.13 10.98
N MET A 71 -13.08 -21.11 10.15
CA MET A 71 -12.50 -19.85 10.59
C MET A 71 -13.56 -18.99 11.31
N PRO A 72 -13.24 -18.40 12.48
CA PRO A 72 -14.04 -17.35 13.10
C PRO A 72 -14.35 -16.20 12.14
N PRO A 73 -15.51 -15.53 12.28
CA PRO A 73 -15.89 -14.44 11.38
C PRO A 73 -14.96 -13.23 11.45
N ASP A 74 -14.20 -13.06 12.54
CA ASP A 74 -13.17 -12.03 12.68
C ASP A 74 -11.75 -12.48 12.26
N PHE A 75 -11.54 -13.76 11.91
CA PHE A 75 -10.21 -14.33 11.67
C PHE A 75 -9.40 -13.58 10.62
N MET A 76 -10.00 -13.27 9.46
CA MET A 76 -9.31 -12.52 8.40
C MET A 76 -9.00 -11.08 8.82
N ALA A 77 -9.84 -10.46 9.65
CA ALA A 77 -9.62 -9.11 10.16
C ALA A 77 -8.51 -9.07 11.21
N GLN A 78 -8.43 -10.07 12.10
CA GLN A 78 -7.35 -10.18 13.08
C GLN A 78 -6.02 -10.58 12.41
N LEU A 79 -6.05 -11.45 11.40
CA LEU A 79 -4.89 -11.79 10.59
C LEU A 79 -4.31 -10.56 9.87
N ALA A 80 -5.17 -9.74 9.25
CA ALA A 80 -4.75 -8.49 8.62
C ALA A 80 -4.11 -7.52 9.63
N ARG A 81 -4.77 -7.28 10.78
CA ARG A 81 -4.25 -6.43 11.87
C ARG A 81 -2.93 -6.93 12.46
N ALA A 82 -2.80 -8.23 12.65
CA ALA A 82 -1.58 -8.85 13.14
C ALA A 82 -0.44 -8.65 12.12
N GLY A 83 -0.68 -8.94 10.84
CA GLY A 83 0.31 -8.77 9.78
C GLY A 83 0.74 -7.31 9.57
N GLU A 84 -0.19 -6.36 9.61
CA GLU A 84 0.10 -4.91 9.53
C GLU A 84 0.89 -4.43 10.76
N GLY A 85 0.42 -4.75 11.98
CA GLY A 85 1.09 -4.37 13.22
C GLY A 85 2.51 -4.91 13.32
N CYS A 86 2.74 -6.17 12.94
CA CYS A 86 4.07 -6.78 12.92
C CYS A 86 4.99 -6.22 11.83
N ARG A 87 4.44 -5.82 10.67
CA ARG A 87 5.19 -5.13 9.61
C ARG A 87 5.62 -3.74 10.08
N ASN A 88 4.71 -3.00 10.72
CA ASN A 88 5.01 -1.68 11.27
C ASN A 88 6.08 -1.78 12.37
N GLU A 89 5.95 -2.74 13.29
CA GLU A 89 6.94 -3.02 14.33
C GLU A 89 8.33 -3.36 13.75
N ALA A 90 8.40 -4.23 12.74
CA ALA A 90 9.64 -4.58 12.05
C ALA A 90 10.29 -3.40 11.29
N LEU A 91 9.49 -2.41 10.87
CA LEU A 91 9.94 -1.19 10.21
C LEU A 91 10.19 -0.02 11.20
N GLY A 92 9.93 -0.22 12.49
CA GLY A 92 10.02 0.86 13.50
C GLY A 92 8.97 1.96 13.34
N LEU A 93 7.84 1.64 12.69
CA LEU A 93 6.70 2.53 12.49
C LEU A 93 5.74 2.47 13.70
N THR A 94 4.98 3.54 13.90
CA THR A 94 3.96 3.66 14.95
C THR A 94 2.89 2.58 14.86
N GLN A 95 2.31 2.22 16.02
CA GLN A 95 1.10 1.42 16.14
C GLN A 95 -0.10 2.32 16.49
N GLU A 96 -1.32 1.80 16.30
CA GLU A 96 -2.54 2.58 16.50
C GLU A 96 -2.73 2.97 17.97
N GLY A 97 -2.70 4.28 18.26
CA GLY A 97 -2.83 4.80 19.61
C GLY A 97 -1.51 5.00 20.36
N ASP A 98 -0.36 4.80 19.70
CA ASP A 98 0.93 5.28 20.19
C ASP A 98 0.89 6.80 20.47
N ILE A 99 1.75 7.25 21.37
CA ILE A 99 1.81 8.64 21.84
C ILE A 99 3.16 9.25 21.47
N ASN A 100 3.15 10.35 20.71
CA ASN A 100 4.35 11.10 20.34
C ASN A 100 4.88 11.98 21.51
N VAL A 101 6.06 12.62 21.38
CA VAL A 101 6.61 13.48 22.45
C VAL A 101 5.77 14.73 22.73
N SER A 102 4.83 15.07 21.84
CA SER A 102 3.81 16.11 22.07
C SER A 102 2.61 15.63 22.91
N GLY A 103 2.55 14.35 23.28
CA GLY A 103 1.46 13.75 24.06
C GLY A 103 0.23 13.38 23.23
N CYS A 104 0.35 13.37 21.90
CA CYS A 104 -0.74 13.17 20.96
C CYS A 104 -0.81 11.73 20.49
N LYS A 105 -2.02 11.18 20.36
CA LYS A 105 -2.23 9.91 19.66
C LYS A 105 -1.83 10.05 18.20
N VAL A 106 -0.98 9.15 17.73
CA VAL A 106 -0.60 9.05 16.32
C VAL A 106 -1.27 7.82 15.69
N PRO A 107 -1.62 7.90 14.39
CA PRO A 107 -2.08 6.72 13.65
C PRO A 107 -0.92 5.74 13.45
N ALA A 108 -1.25 4.49 13.12
CA ALA A 108 -0.26 3.48 12.79
C ALA A 108 0.47 3.81 11.47
N GLY A 109 1.68 3.26 11.29
CA GLY A 109 2.40 3.27 10.01
C GLY A 109 3.28 4.50 9.76
N LEU A 110 3.49 5.38 10.75
CA LEU A 110 4.36 6.56 10.61
C LEU A 110 5.76 6.27 11.16
N THR A 111 6.80 6.84 10.54
CA THR A 111 8.12 6.87 11.18
C THR A 111 8.09 7.77 12.44
N PRO A 112 9.02 7.60 13.38
CA PRO A 112 9.12 8.48 14.55
C PRO A 112 9.25 9.96 14.16
N GLY A 113 9.92 10.28 13.05
CA GLY A 113 10.07 11.66 12.57
C GLY A 113 8.78 12.28 12.03
N GLU A 114 7.87 11.49 11.49
CA GLU A 114 6.54 11.93 11.04
C GLU A 114 5.54 11.99 12.20
N ALA A 115 5.61 11.01 13.10
CA ALA A 115 4.84 10.98 14.34
C ALA A 115 5.02 12.28 15.16
N GLU A 116 6.26 12.79 15.27
CA GLU A 116 6.52 14.05 15.99
C GLU A 116 6.08 15.34 15.26
N GLN A 117 5.75 15.26 13.98
CA GLN A 117 5.17 16.40 13.25
C GLN A 117 3.66 16.52 13.47
N ILE A 118 3.01 15.46 13.95
CA ILE A 118 1.59 15.49 14.32
C ILE A 118 1.41 16.31 15.60
N ARG A 119 0.84 17.50 15.43
CA ARG A 119 0.31 18.28 16.54
C ARG A 119 -1.06 17.75 16.91
N CYS A 120 -1.34 17.70 18.20
CA CYS A 120 -2.68 17.39 18.73
C CYS A 120 -3.68 18.33 18.07
N SER A 121 -4.56 17.78 17.22
CA SER A 121 -5.69 18.58 16.74
C SER A 121 -6.59 18.90 17.93
N SER A 122 -7.19 20.09 17.95
CA SER A 122 -8.09 20.50 19.03
C SER A 122 -9.39 19.70 19.10
N VAL A 123 -9.61 18.75 18.18
CA VAL A 123 -10.83 17.93 18.08
C VAL A 123 -10.94 16.92 19.23
N ASP A 124 -9.81 16.45 19.79
CA ASP A 124 -9.81 15.51 20.94
C ASP A 124 -9.88 16.19 22.32
N LEU A 125 -10.04 17.52 22.38
CA LEU A 125 -10.16 18.26 23.65
C LEU A 125 -11.48 19.00 23.84
N THR A 126 -12.45 18.91 22.91
CA THR A 126 -13.76 19.56 23.08
C THR A 126 -14.79 18.69 23.80
N ALA A 127 -14.47 18.34 25.05
CA ALA A 127 -15.49 18.22 26.09
C ALA A 127 -15.53 19.55 26.87
N ASP A 128 -16.70 20.20 26.89
CA ASP A 128 -17.01 21.49 27.53
C ASP A 128 -16.22 22.75 27.07
N ALA A 129 -16.85 23.56 26.21
CA ALA A 129 -17.36 24.90 26.60
C ALA A 129 -18.00 25.67 25.43
N ALA A 130 -19.03 26.48 25.73
CA ALA A 130 -19.73 27.36 24.80
C ALA A 130 -19.07 28.78 24.73
N PRO A 131 -19.43 29.65 23.76
CA PRO A 131 -18.56 30.74 23.30
C PRO A 131 -18.66 32.06 24.09
N GLY A 132 -17.58 32.87 24.01
CA GLY A 132 -17.50 34.23 24.55
C GLY A 132 -16.88 35.21 23.54
N LEU A 133 -17.43 36.42 23.47
CA LEU A 133 -17.12 37.50 22.51
C LEU A 133 -15.85 38.29 22.88
N LEU A 134 -15.22 38.96 21.89
CA LEU A 134 -15.07 40.44 21.84
C LEU A 134 -14.13 40.92 20.70
N GLU A 135 -14.54 41.99 19.99
CA GLU A 135 -13.69 42.86 19.16
C GLU A 135 -13.01 43.96 20.03
N PRO A 136 -12.13 44.87 19.52
CA PRO A 136 -12.62 46.06 18.78
C PRO A 136 -11.72 46.73 17.69
N ALA A 137 -12.39 47.29 16.68
CA ALA A 137 -12.23 48.64 16.08
C ALA A 137 -10.87 49.23 15.54
N ALA A 138 -10.82 49.35 14.20
CA ALA A 138 -10.73 50.60 13.39
C ALA A 138 -9.57 51.63 13.47
N GLY A 139 -9.10 52.04 12.28
CA GLY A 139 -8.32 53.26 11.97
C GLY A 139 -8.35 53.57 10.45
N VAL A 140 -8.32 54.85 10.02
CA VAL A 140 -8.77 55.29 8.67
C VAL A 140 -7.83 56.27 7.95
N SER A 141 -7.63 56.06 6.63
CA SER A 141 -7.07 56.97 5.58
C SER A 141 -5.60 57.42 5.76
N SER A 142 -4.83 57.81 4.74
CA SER A 142 -5.07 58.00 3.29
C SER A 142 -3.83 57.49 2.48
N ASP A 143 -3.61 57.68 1.17
CA ASP A 143 -4.26 58.53 0.15
C ASP A 143 -4.12 58.02 -1.32
N LEU A 144 -4.71 58.78 -2.23
CA LEU A 144 -4.77 58.66 -3.69
C LEU A 144 -3.54 59.28 -4.40
N ASP A 145 -2.58 58.47 -4.89
CA ASP A 145 -1.71 58.89 -6.03
C ASP A 145 -0.96 57.77 -6.79
N MET A 146 -1.17 56.50 -6.45
CA MET A 146 -0.35 55.38 -6.98
C MET A 146 -1.02 54.58 -8.14
N ALA A 147 -2.18 55.01 -8.64
CA ALA A 147 -2.98 54.24 -9.61
C ALA A 147 -2.54 54.43 -11.08
N ALA A 148 -1.92 55.55 -11.45
CA ALA A 148 -1.61 55.87 -12.85
C ALA A 148 -0.40 55.09 -13.42
N ALA A 149 0.56 54.73 -12.57
CA ALA A 149 1.77 54.00 -13.00
C ALA A 149 1.50 52.50 -13.27
N ALA A 150 0.52 51.90 -12.60
CA ALA A 150 0.20 50.47 -12.73
C ALA A 150 -0.43 50.10 -14.08
N ALA A 151 -1.20 51.01 -14.69
CA ALA A 151 -1.93 50.74 -15.93
C ALA A 151 -1.01 50.58 -17.16
N ALA A 152 0.11 51.32 -17.22
CA ALA A 152 1.04 51.25 -18.35
C ALA A 152 1.89 49.98 -18.35
N ALA A 153 2.23 49.45 -17.16
CA ALA A 153 2.99 48.21 -17.02
C ALA A 153 2.18 46.97 -17.43
N ALA A 154 0.87 46.96 -17.14
CA ALA A 154 -0.02 45.85 -17.49
C ALA A 154 -0.14 45.62 -19.02
N ALA A 155 -0.10 46.69 -19.82
CA ALA A 155 -0.26 46.59 -21.27
C ALA A 155 0.93 45.94 -21.99
N GLN A 156 2.17 46.15 -21.51
CA GLN A 156 3.38 45.57 -22.12
C GLN A 156 3.65 44.12 -21.67
N ALA A 157 3.11 43.71 -20.51
CA ALA A 157 3.13 42.33 -20.05
C ALA A 157 2.21 41.42 -20.88
N ALA A 158 1.08 41.93 -21.37
CA ALA A 158 0.14 41.14 -22.19
C ALA A 158 0.74 40.72 -23.54
N SER A 159 1.39 41.63 -24.27
CA SER A 159 1.94 41.35 -25.61
C SER A 159 3.16 40.43 -25.63
N THR A 160 3.90 40.32 -24.52
CA THR A 160 5.05 39.41 -24.40
C THR A 160 4.62 38.00 -23.97
N ALA A 161 3.50 37.86 -23.26
CA ALA A 161 2.93 36.57 -22.88
C ALA A 161 2.47 35.76 -24.12
N GLU A 162 1.72 36.38 -25.04
CA GLU A 162 1.17 35.68 -26.22
C GLU A 162 2.25 35.15 -27.18
N ALA A 163 3.31 35.93 -27.43
CA ALA A 163 4.43 35.50 -28.26
C ALA A 163 5.24 34.35 -27.62
N THR A 164 5.39 34.36 -26.29
CA THR A 164 6.10 33.29 -25.56
C THR A 164 5.25 32.01 -25.47
N TYR A 165 3.93 32.14 -25.36
CA TYR A 165 3.01 31.00 -25.34
C TYR A 165 3.00 30.25 -26.68
N ALA A 166 2.99 30.96 -27.80
CA ALA A 166 3.04 30.35 -29.14
C ALA A 166 4.36 29.59 -29.41
N ALA A 167 5.50 30.12 -28.93
CA ALA A 167 6.80 29.46 -29.05
C ALA A 167 6.92 28.23 -28.12
N ASN A 168 6.45 28.33 -26.87
CA ASN A 168 6.42 27.19 -25.95
C ASN A 168 5.45 26.09 -26.42
N ALA A 169 4.33 26.42 -27.06
CA ALA A 169 3.39 25.44 -27.59
C ALA A 169 4.01 24.52 -28.66
N THR A 170 4.88 25.08 -29.52
CA THR A 170 5.56 24.30 -30.57
C THR A 170 6.76 23.51 -30.05
N ALA A 171 7.46 24.03 -29.04
CA ALA A 171 8.50 23.28 -28.34
C ALA A 171 7.92 22.10 -27.52
N ASN A 172 6.84 22.34 -26.77
CA ASN A 172 6.17 21.30 -25.99
C ASN A 172 5.60 20.18 -26.88
N GLN A 173 5.04 20.47 -28.05
CA GLN A 173 4.48 19.41 -28.91
C GLN A 173 5.53 18.40 -29.42
N GLY A 174 6.77 18.86 -29.66
CA GLY A 174 7.90 17.97 -29.95
C GLY A 174 8.35 17.17 -28.73
N ALA A 175 8.38 17.82 -27.56
CA ALA A 175 8.73 17.16 -26.29
C ALA A 175 7.69 16.10 -25.88
N THR A 176 6.39 16.41 -25.92
CA THR A 176 5.32 15.50 -25.50
C THR A 176 5.26 14.22 -26.33
N LEU A 177 5.56 14.27 -27.63
CA LEU A 177 5.58 13.07 -28.48
C LEU A 177 6.81 12.19 -28.20
N GLY A 178 7.98 12.79 -27.95
CA GLY A 178 9.18 12.05 -27.54
C GLY A 178 9.04 11.45 -26.14
N GLN A 179 8.57 12.27 -25.19
CA GLN A 179 8.40 11.92 -23.79
C GLN A 179 7.30 10.87 -23.59
N ALA A 180 6.16 10.95 -24.29
CA ALA A 180 5.18 9.86 -24.27
C ALA A 180 5.74 8.54 -24.81
N GLY A 181 6.68 8.59 -25.77
CA GLY A 181 7.40 7.42 -26.28
C GLY A 181 8.37 6.83 -25.25
N ASP A 182 9.12 7.68 -24.54
CA ASP A 182 10.02 7.26 -23.46
C ASP A 182 9.28 6.77 -22.21
N ASP A 183 8.21 7.44 -21.81
CA ASP A 183 7.32 7.04 -20.72
C ASP A 183 6.69 5.67 -21.02
N THR A 184 6.17 5.47 -22.24
CA THR A 184 5.66 4.16 -22.71
C THR A 184 6.74 3.07 -22.64
N ARG A 185 8.00 3.40 -22.95
CA ARG A 185 9.14 2.49 -22.89
C ARG A 185 9.50 2.13 -21.45
N VAL A 186 9.52 3.09 -20.52
CA VAL A 186 9.75 2.85 -19.08
C VAL A 186 8.64 1.97 -18.50
N ILE A 187 7.38 2.36 -18.69
CA ILE A 187 6.21 1.63 -18.18
C ILE A 187 6.18 0.19 -18.69
N SER A 188 6.45 -0.01 -19.99
CA SER A 188 6.45 -1.35 -20.59
C SER A 188 7.65 -2.20 -20.15
N ALA A 189 8.77 -1.58 -19.77
CA ALA A 189 9.90 -2.30 -19.18
C ALA A 189 9.62 -2.74 -17.74
N ALA A 190 9.03 -1.88 -16.92
CA ALA A 190 8.58 -2.21 -15.56
C ALA A 190 7.57 -3.38 -15.55
N ILE A 191 6.52 -3.29 -16.37
CA ILE A 191 5.52 -4.38 -16.50
C ILE A 191 6.16 -5.68 -16.99
N ALA A 192 7.16 -5.62 -17.89
CA ALA A 192 7.90 -6.80 -18.32
C ALA A 192 8.80 -7.40 -17.21
N VAL A 193 9.33 -6.58 -16.30
CA VAL A 193 10.03 -7.05 -15.09
C VAL A 193 9.05 -7.75 -14.15
N GLN A 194 7.89 -7.15 -13.87
CA GLN A 194 6.84 -7.77 -13.04
C GLN A 194 6.38 -9.12 -13.62
N ALA A 195 6.11 -9.18 -14.93
CA ALA A 195 5.75 -10.43 -15.61
C ALA A 195 6.88 -11.47 -15.60
N GLY A 196 8.14 -11.04 -15.59
CA GLY A 196 9.30 -11.92 -15.43
C GLY A 196 9.45 -12.50 -14.02
N GLN A 197 9.03 -11.76 -12.99
CA GLN A 197 9.09 -12.18 -11.58
C GLN A 197 7.90 -13.06 -11.18
N GLY A 198 6.67 -12.62 -11.48
CA GLY A 198 5.44 -13.35 -11.16
C GLY A 198 5.04 -14.42 -12.18
N GLY A 199 5.68 -14.44 -13.36
CA GLY A 199 5.22 -15.19 -14.52
C GLY A 199 4.00 -14.56 -15.19
N GLY A 200 3.59 -15.14 -16.32
CA GLY A 200 2.43 -14.71 -17.09
C GLY A 200 2.77 -13.80 -18.28
N SER A 201 1.74 -13.26 -18.92
CA SER A 201 1.85 -12.34 -20.05
C SER A 201 0.85 -11.20 -19.90
N GLU A 202 1.25 -10.00 -20.28
CA GLU A 202 0.41 -8.81 -20.12
C GLU A 202 -0.74 -8.78 -21.15
N TYR A 203 -1.96 -8.56 -20.65
CA TYR A 203 -3.11 -8.21 -21.48
C TYR A 203 -3.08 -6.72 -21.87
N LYS A 204 -2.37 -6.41 -22.95
CA LYS A 204 -2.02 -5.03 -23.36
C LYS A 204 -3.22 -4.17 -23.70
N GLU A 205 -4.26 -4.74 -24.30
CA GLU A 205 -5.51 -4.06 -24.65
C GLU A 205 -6.30 -3.66 -23.39
N GLY A 206 -6.06 -4.35 -22.27
CA GLY A 206 -6.60 -4.01 -20.94
C GLY A 206 -5.90 -2.84 -20.26
N ARG A 207 -4.65 -2.52 -20.63
CA ARG A 207 -3.86 -1.47 -19.98
C ARG A 207 -4.59 -0.11 -20.01
N ARG A 208 -4.63 0.59 -18.89
CA ARG A 208 -5.07 1.99 -18.79
C ARG A 208 -3.94 2.82 -18.18
N LEU A 209 -3.75 4.02 -18.70
CA LEU A 209 -2.81 5.00 -18.17
C LEU A 209 -3.63 6.27 -17.89
N VAL A 210 -3.38 6.90 -16.75
CA VAL A 210 -3.89 8.22 -16.41
C VAL A 210 -2.74 9.07 -15.91
N GLU A 211 -2.66 10.31 -16.42
CA GLU A 211 -1.68 11.30 -16.00
C GLU A 211 -2.29 12.18 -14.90
N GLY A 212 -1.46 12.58 -13.93
CA GLY A 212 -1.86 13.44 -12.83
C GLY A 212 -0.74 13.55 -11.81
N ASP A 213 -0.78 14.56 -10.96
CA ASP A 213 0.12 14.71 -9.83
C ASP A 213 -0.23 13.66 -8.76
N LEU A 214 0.66 12.68 -8.52
CA LEU A 214 0.44 11.60 -7.54
C LEU A 214 1.09 11.90 -6.19
N ASN A 215 2.21 12.63 -6.17
CA ASN A 215 3.02 12.87 -4.98
C ASN A 215 2.80 14.28 -4.35
N GLY A 216 2.11 15.18 -5.04
CA GLY A 216 1.82 16.56 -4.64
C GLY A 216 2.91 17.59 -4.99
N ASP A 217 3.85 17.27 -5.88
CA ASP A 217 4.98 18.15 -6.24
C ASP A 217 4.68 19.14 -7.40
N GLY A 218 3.51 19.01 -8.04
CA GLY A 218 3.07 19.84 -9.15
C GLY A 218 3.55 19.39 -10.54
N VAL A 219 4.24 18.25 -10.65
CA VAL A 219 4.60 17.59 -11.91
C VAL A 219 3.57 16.49 -12.24
N LEU A 220 3.38 16.20 -13.53
CA LEU A 220 2.49 15.11 -13.95
C LEU A 220 3.20 13.76 -13.94
N ASP A 221 2.78 12.92 -13.00
CA ASP A 221 3.09 11.49 -12.89
C ASP A 221 2.14 10.65 -13.74
N VAL A 222 2.32 9.32 -13.72
CA VAL A 222 1.44 8.37 -14.41
C VAL A 222 1.04 7.22 -13.48
N ALA A 223 -0.27 7.01 -13.29
CA ALA A 223 -0.80 5.77 -12.73
C ALA A 223 -1.21 4.81 -13.87
N VAL A 224 -0.80 3.55 -13.74
CA VAL A 224 -0.99 2.52 -14.78
C VAL A 224 -1.73 1.33 -14.19
N LEU A 225 -2.91 1.07 -14.75
CA LEU A 225 -3.68 -0.15 -14.51
C LEU A 225 -3.30 -1.18 -15.57
N TYR A 226 -2.89 -2.38 -15.15
CA TYR A 226 -2.57 -3.46 -16.09
C TYR A 226 -2.93 -4.82 -15.52
N THR A 227 -2.93 -5.85 -16.38
CA THR A 227 -3.31 -7.21 -16.01
C THR A 227 -2.30 -8.20 -16.59
N LEU A 228 -1.84 -9.13 -15.75
CA LEU A 228 -1.01 -10.25 -16.16
C LEU A 228 -1.85 -11.53 -16.16
N GLU A 229 -1.93 -12.19 -17.31
CA GLU A 229 -2.61 -13.47 -17.50
C GLU A 229 -1.63 -14.64 -17.33
N GLY A 230 -2.05 -15.68 -16.60
CA GLY A 230 -1.22 -16.87 -16.39
C GLY A 230 -0.05 -16.66 -15.42
N ALA A 231 -0.13 -15.64 -14.56
CA ALA A 231 0.79 -15.46 -13.45
C ALA A 231 0.86 -16.72 -12.57
N GLY A 232 2.05 -17.07 -12.09
CA GLY A 232 2.33 -18.33 -11.38
C GLY A 232 2.15 -19.60 -12.22
N GLY A 233 1.99 -19.51 -13.54
CA GLY A 233 1.67 -20.66 -14.41
C GLY A 233 0.21 -21.13 -14.30
N SER A 234 -0.66 -20.28 -13.73
CA SER A 234 -2.10 -20.53 -13.57
C SER A 234 -2.89 -20.28 -14.87
N MET A 235 -4.22 -20.39 -14.79
CA MET A 235 -5.13 -19.83 -15.80
C MET A 235 -5.82 -18.55 -15.31
N THR A 236 -5.34 -17.92 -14.22
CA THR A 236 -5.95 -16.72 -13.65
C THR A 236 -5.25 -15.46 -14.16
N SER A 237 -6.00 -14.36 -14.18
CA SER A 237 -5.49 -13.01 -14.39
C SER A 237 -5.32 -12.30 -13.05
N ILE A 238 -4.24 -11.55 -12.89
CA ILE A 238 -4.01 -10.67 -11.73
C ILE A 238 -3.94 -9.23 -12.23
N SER A 239 -4.69 -8.33 -11.61
CA SER A 239 -4.67 -6.90 -11.92
C SER A 239 -3.73 -6.15 -10.98
N TYR A 240 -3.04 -5.15 -11.50
CA TYR A 240 -2.05 -4.36 -10.79
C TYR A 240 -2.27 -2.87 -11.03
N LEU A 241 -1.97 -2.06 -10.01
CA LEU A 241 -1.88 -0.60 -10.10
C LEU A 241 -0.44 -0.17 -9.84
N ALA A 242 0.24 0.35 -10.86
CA ALA A 242 1.59 0.90 -10.74
C ALA A 242 1.58 2.43 -10.72
N ALA A 243 2.38 3.03 -9.84
CA ALA A 243 2.71 4.46 -9.87
C ALA A 243 4.06 4.66 -10.54
N PHE A 244 4.10 5.64 -11.44
CA PHE A 244 5.32 6.14 -12.05
C PHE A 244 5.46 7.62 -11.72
N VAL A 245 6.35 7.95 -10.78
CA VAL A 245 6.64 9.33 -10.37
C VAL A 245 7.69 9.93 -11.30
N ARG A 246 7.57 11.22 -11.64
CA ARG A 246 8.43 11.88 -12.61
C ARG A 246 9.60 12.61 -11.96
N GLU A 247 10.80 12.09 -12.20
CA GLU A 247 12.05 12.73 -11.79
C GLU A 247 12.64 13.50 -12.97
N GLY A 248 12.32 14.80 -13.04
CA GLY A 248 12.73 15.68 -14.14
C GLY A 248 12.02 15.32 -15.45
N SER A 249 12.74 14.69 -16.38
CA SER A 249 12.18 14.28 -17.69
C SER A 249 11.94 12.78 -17.82
N GLN A 250 12.13 11.99 -16.75
CA GLN A 250 12.00 10.54 -16.77
C GLN A 250 11.02 10.07 -15.71
N LEU A 251 10.23 9.05 -16.05
CA LEU A 251 9.46 8.30 -15.07
C LEU A 251 10.35 7.30 -14.32
N ARG A 252 10.08 7.14 -13.03
CA ARG A 252 10.56 6.04 -12.18
C ARG A 252 9.35 5.30 -11.63
N GLU A 253 9.35 3.97 -11.69
CA GLU A 253 8.38 3.18 -10.94
C GLU A 253 8.57 3.45 -9.43
N SER A 254 7.52 3.91 -8.78
CA SER A 254 7.49 4.23 -7.35
C SER A 254 6.98 3.03 -6.55
N ASP A 255 5.83 2.49 -6.96
CA ASP A 255 5.23 1.29 -6.35
C ASP A 255 4.28 0.55 -7.29
N THR A 256 4.07 -0.74 -7.04
CA THR A 256 3.06 -1.57 -7.72
C THR A 256 2.22 -2.33 -6.69
N GLU A 257 0.94 -2.03 -6.63
CA GLU A 257 -0.05 -2.72 -5.78
C GLU A 257 -0.77 -3.84 -6.54
N THR A 258 -1.12 -4.93 -5.85
CA THR A 258 -1.89 -6.05 -6.38
C THR A 258 -3.36 -5.90 -6.01
N LEU A 259 -4.24 -5.85 -7.02
CA LEU A 259 -5.65 -5.57 -6.83
C LEU A 259 -6.44 -6.85 -6.49
N SER A 260 -7.44 -6.73 -5.61
CA SER A 260 -8.27 -7.85 -5.14
C SER A 260 -9.21 -8.46 -6.19
N GLY A 261 -9.39 -7.78 -7.34
CA GLY A 261 -10.34 -8.17 -8.38
C GLY A 261 -9.86 -7.82 -9.79
N ALA A 262 -10.71 -8.13 -10.79
CA ALA A 262 -10.46 -7.76 -12.18
C ALA A 262 -10.75 -6.26 -12.38
N ALA A 263 -9.77 -5.49 -12.86
CA ALA A 263 -9.95 -4.04 -12.93
C ALA A 263 -10.76 -3.59 -14.16
N GLU A 264 -11.84 -2.82 -13.93
CA GLU A 264 -12.77 -2.30 -14.96
C GLU A 264 -12.37 -0.88 -15.40
N ALA A 265 -11.92 -0.02 -14.48
CA ALA A 265 -11.58 1.37 -14.75
C ALA A 265 -10.51 1.92 -13.78
N LEU A 266 -9.77 2.93 -14.24
CA LEU A 266 -8.88 3.78 -13.44
C LEU A 266 -9.13 5.24 -13.81
N THR A 267 -9.24 6.11 -12.81
CA THR A 267 -9.34 7.56 -12.95
C THR A 267 -8.54 8.25 -11.84
N LEU A 268 -7.90 9.38 -12.16
CA LEU A 268 -7.27 10.25 -11.16
C LEU A 268 -8.18 11.42 -10.81
N LYS A 269 -8.31 11.72 -9.51
CA LYS A 269 -9.05 12.86 -8.98
C LYS A 269 -8.41 13.32 -7.68
N ASP A 270 -8.11 14.61 -7.55
CA ASP A 270 -7.58 15.21 -6.31
C ASP A 270 -6.33 14.47 -5.74
N GLY A 271 -5.44 14.00 -6.62
CA GLY A 271 -4.24 13.19 -6.27
C GLY A 271 -4.52 11.70 -5.98
N MET A 272 -5.78 11.28 -6.02
CA MET A 272 -6.23 9.94 -5.67
C MET A 272 -6.56 9.11 -6.92
N ALA A 273 -5.94 7.94 -7.02
CA ALA A 273 -6.25 6.93 -8.03
C ALA A 273 -7.49 6.15 -7.62
N HIS A 274 -8.62 6.46 -8.24
CA HIS A 274 -9.87 5.70 -8.09
C HIS A 274 -9.90 4.55 -9.10
N VAL A 275 -9.93 3.32 -8.59
CA VAL A 275 -9.97 2.08 -9.38
C VAL A 275 -11.33 1.42 -9.18
N ARG A 276 -11.98 1.02 -10.27
CA ARG A 276 -13.14 0.11 -10.20
C ARG A 276 -12.69 -1.31 -10.42
N LEU A 277 -13.08 -2.19 -9.51
CA LEU A 277 -12.80 -3.61 -9.51
C LEU A 277 -14.09 -4.42 -9.71
N LEU A 278 -13.93 -5.61 -10.28
CA LEU A 278 -14.96 -6.61 -10.43
C LEU A 278 -14.56 -7.89 -9.69
N SER A 279 -15.47 -8.39 -8.85
CA SER A 279 -15.35 -9.65 -8.11
C SER A 279 -16.53 -10.58 -8.43
N HIS A 280 -16.34 -11.89 -8.24
CA HIS A 280 -17.38 -12.89 -8.51
C HIS A 280 -18.38 -12.97 -7.35
N GLY A 281 -19.66 -12.77 -7.64
CA GLY A 281 -20.76 -13.14 -6.76
C GLY A 281 -21.04 -14.65 -6.75
N PRO A 282 -21.88 -15.13 -5.82
CA PRO A 282 -22.16 -16.56 -5.66
C PRO A 282 -22.76 -17.25 -6.89
N ASP A 283 -23.50 -16.48 -7.72
CA ASP A 283 -24.19 -16.95 -8.91
C ASP A 283 -23.43 -16.63 -10.23
N ASP A 284 -22.25 -16.00 -10.15
CA ASP A 284 -21.52 -15.55 -11.34
C ASP A 284 -20.82 -16.71 -12.07
N PRO A 285 -20.96 -16.81 -13.41
CA PRO A 285 -20.09 -17.66 -14.21
C PRO A 285 -18.63 -17.22 -14.09
N ARG A 286 -17.68 -18.18 -14.06
CA ARG A 286 -16.24 -17.88 -13.93
C ARG A 286 -15.68 -16.86 -14.94
N CYS A 287 -16.30 -16.70 -16.11
CA CYS A 287 -15.90 -15.69 -17.11
C CYS A 287 -16.26 -14.25 -16.75
N CYS A 288 -17.19 -14.06 -15.81
CA CYS A 288 -18.15 -12.97 -15.88
C CYS A 288 -18.50 -12.46 -14.47
N PRO A 289 -17.53 -11.88 -13.73
CA PRO A 289 -17.78 -11.25 -12.43
C PRO A 289 -18.73 -10.05 -12.56
N SER A 290 -19.64 -9.89 -11.61
CA SER A 290 -20.70 -8.87 -11.63
C SER A 290 -20.74 -7.96 -10.40
N ILE A 291 -20.08 -8.32 -9.30
CA ILE A 291 -19.96 -7.45 -8.13
C ILE A 291 -18.95 -6.36 -8.46
N ARG A 292 -19.36 -5.09 -8.27
CA ARG A 292 -18.49 -3.92 -8.42
C ARG A 292 -18.03 -3.41 -7.07
N GLU A 293 -16.74 -3.14 -6.98
CA GLU A 293 -16.09 -2.51 -5.83
C GLU A 293 -15.33 -1.27 -6.35
N ASP A 294 -15.54 -0.12 -5.73
CA ASP A 294 -14.73 1.08 -5.99
C ASP A 294 -13.66 1.17 -4.89
N ALA A 295 -12.39 1.21 -5.29
CA ALA A 295 -11.23 1.37 -4.43
C ALA A 295 -10.52 2.70 -4.72
N ALA A 296 -9.84 3.25 -3.72
CA ALA A 296 -9.13 4.51 -3.80
C ALA A 296 -7.71 4.34 -3.26
N PHE A 297 -6.73 4.88 -3.97
CA PHE A 297 -5.32 4.80 -3.59
C PHE A 297 -4.66 6.18 -3.70
N VAL A 298 -3.73 6.48 -2.79
CA VAL A 298 -2.86 7.67 -2.85
C VAL A 298 -1.40 7.21 -2.78
N ILE A 299 -0.49 7.97 -3.40
CA ILE A 299 0.94 7.78 -3.15
C ILE A 299 1.33 8.55 -1.89
N HIS A 300 2.08 7.88 -1.01
CA HIS A 300 2.76 8.52 0.11
C HIS A 300 4.20 8.05 0.16
N GLY A 301 5.14 9.00 0.02
CA GLY A 301 6.55 8.67 -0.25
C GLY A 301 6.68 7.91 -1.57
N ASP A 302 7.04 6.64 -1.49
CA ASP A 302 7.15 5.71 -2.63
C ASP A 302 6.24 4.46 -2.45
N LYS A 303 5.05 4.64 -1.88
CA LYS A 303 4.10 3.54 -1.61
C LYS A 303 2.66 3.91 -1.94
N TRP A 304 1.92 2.98 -2.53
CA TRP A 304 0.47 3.05 -2.60
C TRP A 304 -0.13 2.79 -1.21
N LEU A 305 -1.05 3.66 -0.80
CA LEU A 305 -1.88 3.45 0.38
C LEU A 305 -3.34 3.41 -0.05
N GLN A 306 -4.04 2.30 0.23
CA GLN A 306 -5.48 2.21 -0.01
C GLN A 306 -6.25 3.03 1.02
N VAL A 307 -7.05 3.97 0.54
CA VAL A 307 -7.92 4.81 1.36
C VAL A 307 -9.23 4.08 1.64
N ARG A 308 -9.62 3.98 2.92
CA ARG A 308 -10.97 3.58 3.30
C ARG A 308 -11.94 4.74 3.01
N LEU A 309 -12.85 4.51 2.07
CA LEU A 309 -13.98 5.37 1.73
C LEU A 309 -15.17 5.15 2.68
#